data_AF-A0A8T7KYM3-F1
#
_entry.id   AF-A0A8T7KYM3-F1
#
_cell.length_a   1.000
_cell.length_b   1.000
_cell.length_c   1.000
_cell.angle_alpha   90.00
_cell.angle_beta   90.00
_cell.angle_gamma   90.00
#
_symmetry.space_group_name_H-M   'P 1'
#
loop_
_entity.id
_entity.type
_entity.pdbx_description
1 polymer ?
#
loop_
_entity_poly.entity_id
_entity_poly.type
_entity_poly.pdbx_seq_one_letter_code
_entity_poly.pdbx_strand_id
1 'polypeptide(L)'
;MLIWGFTSVHISRAATYVVTNADDAGAGSLRQAIIDSNASVGVPDTIQFSIDTGTQMISLLTPLPDITDPVVIDGTTQPGYSGSPLIILEGTSAGAGANGLVITGGSTINSLIIGNFAGAGIQISGTGSVVTGSYIGTDGVNAQPNGIGVEILGSDNRIGGTVGGSGNLIINNTGPGVLVDDGGLPGAAVNNAILGNTIFGNGGLGIDLSPAGATPNDAGDTDDGPNNLQNFPVITTATPGGVTGTLASAPGTTYRIEFYRNSACDPSTYGEGENYLDSLNVTTDGAGDASFSISTLPLIAGDFLTVTATGSNDDTSEFSECVEVVDAPIYLSDPLPAPDPGSLLTIFTPESVPASAIIEVSNPGTAPLDISQVTLDNLVDFSLLSAASFSVPAGGGPVAIEIQCDADTGPGLFSTGVTVEH
;
A
#
# COMPACT_ATOMS: atom_id res chain seq x y z
N MET A 1 4.61 34.33 -62.28
CA MET A 1 4.57 32.87 -62.06
C MET A 1 4.61 32.65 -60.56
N LEU A 2 3.44 32.58 -59.92
CA LEU A 2 3.35 32.31 -58.49
C LEU A 2 3.53 30.81 -58.29
N ILE A 3 4.65 30.41 -57.66
CA ILE A 3 4.90 29.03 -57.26
C ILE A 3 4.25 28.88 -55.87
N TRP A 4 3.14 28.17 -55.81
CA TRP A 4 2.57 27.70 -54.55
C TRP A 4 3.39 26.50 -54.08
N GLY A 5 4.23 26.71 -53.07
CA GLY A 5 4.87 25.60 -52.35
C GLY A 5 3.82 24.92 -51.49
N PHE A 6 3.38 23.72 -51.88
CA PHE A 6 2.68 22.84 -50.97
C PHE A 6 3.71 22.34 -49.95
N THR A 7 3.70 22.90 -48.74
CA THR A 7 4.29 22.22 -47.59
C THR A 7 3.45 20.97 -47.35
N SER A 8 3.98 19.80 -47.67
CA SER A 8 3.41 18.54 -47.22
C SER A 8 3.28 18.59 -45.71
N VAL A 9 2.06 18.59 -45.21
CA VAL A 9 1.79 18.27 -43.80
C VAL A 9 2.08 16.78 -43.68
N HIS A 10 3.25 16.42 -43.15
CA HIS A 10 3.48 15.06 -42.68
C HIS A 10 2.62 14.89 -41.43
N ILE A 11 1.47 14.26 -41.59
CA ILE A 11 0.74 13.70 -40.45
C ILE A 11 1.63 12.57 -39.94
N SER A 12 2.35 12.81 -38.84
CA SER A 12 3.03 11.75 -38.11
C SER A 12 1.98 10.74 -37.66
N ARG A 13 2.19 9.46 -37.96
CA ARG A 13 1.24 8.39 -37.66
C ARG A 13 1.97 7.38 -36.80
N ALA A 14 1.36 6.98 -35.69
CA ALA A 14 1.93 6.01 -34.76
C ALA A 14 2.46 4.79 -35.51
N ALA A 15 3.73 4.49 -35.29
CA ALA A 15 4.46 3.37 -35.84
C ALA A 15 4.39 2.17 -34.87
N THR A 16 4.63 0.98 -35.42
CA THR A 16 4.76 -0.25 -34.64
C THR A 16 6.10 -0.88 -34.97
N TYR A 17 6.95 -1.05 -33.96
CA TYR A 17 8.23 -1.73 -34.05
C TYR A 17 8.11 -3.09 -33.39
N VAL A 18 8.45 -4.15 -34.12
CA VAL A 18 8.36 -5.51 -33.61
C VAL A 18 9.76 -6.01 -33.24
N VAL A 19 9.94 -6.37 -31.99
CA VAL A 19 11.12 -7.06 -31.47
C VAL A 19 10.99 -8.54 -31.85
N THR A 20 11.93 -9.04 -32.64
CA THR A 20 11.90 -10.39 -33.22
C THR A 20 13.08 -11.27 -32.79
N ASN A 21 14.04 -10.74 -32.05
CA ASN A 21 15.13 -11.49 -31.46
C ASN A 21 15.45 -10.96 -30.05
N ALA A 22 16.17 -11.77 -29.27
CA ALA A 22 16.62 -11.43 -27.92
C ALA A 22 18.06 -10.92 -27.88
N ASP A 23 18.60 -10.50 -29.03
CA ASP A 23 19.96 -9.97 -29.11
C ASP A 23 20.04 -8.60 -28.40
N ASP A 24 21.18 -8.29 -27.77
CA ASP A 24 21.41 -6.98 -27.10
C ASP A 24 21.23 -5.79 -28.05
N ALA A 25 21.57 -5.94 -29.33
CA ALA A 25 21.57 -4.87 -30.32
C ALA A 25 21.40 -5.40 -31.75
N GLY A 26 21.12 -4.47 -32.67
CA GLY A 26 20.99 -4.76 -34.10
C GLY A 26 19.54 -4.94 -34.53
N ALA A 27 19.32 -5.19 -35.82
CA ALA A 27 18.00 -5.28 -36.40
C ALA A 27 17.13 -6.34 -35.69
N GLY A 28 15.91 -5.97 -35.32
CA GLY A 28 14.97 -6.85 -34.62
C GLY A 28 15.14 -6.91 -33.10
N SER A 29 16.14 -6.24 -32.51
CA SER A 29 16.32 -6.14 -31.05
C SER A 29 15.44 -5.04 -30.43
N LEU A 30 15.19 -5.13 -29.12
CA LEU A 30 14.54 -4.08 -28.34
C LEU A 30 15.31 -2.75 -28.43
N ARG A 31 16.64 -2.81 -28.38
CA ARG A 31 17.50 -1.62 -28.50
C ARG A 31 17.24 -0.88 -29.81
N GLN A 32 17.17 -1.60 -30.93
CA GLN A 32 16.88 -0.97 -32.21
C GLN A 32 15.45 -0.42 -32.27
N ALA A 33 14.47 -1.13 -31.70
CA ALA A 33 13.09 -0.65 -31.63
C ALA A 33 12.96 0.68 -30.84
N ILE A 34 13.68 0.83 -29.73
CA ILE A 34 13.74 2.09 -28.96
C ILE A 34 14.38 3.21 -29.80
N ILE A 35 15.49 2.93 -30.49
CA ILE A 35 16.16 3.91 -31.37
C ILE A 35 15.21 4.39 -32.47
N ASP A 36 14.50 3.46 -33.12
CA ASP A 36 13.59 3.79 -34.21
C ASP A 36 12.38 4.58 -33.68
N SER A 37 11.83 4.21 -32.52
CA SER A 37 10.74 4.93 -31.85
C SER A 37 11.15 6.35 -31.47
N ASN A 38 12.32 6.54 -30.86
CA ASN A 38 12.82 7.87 -30.51
C ASN A 38 13.02 8.78 -31.74
N ALA A 39 13.20 8.21 -32.94
CA ALA A 39 13.32 8.98 -34.17
C ALA A 39 11.96 9.37 -34.79
N SER A 40 10.85 8.79 -34.32
CA SER A 40 9.50 8.94 -34.87
C SER A 40 8.64 9.85 -33.99
N VAL A 41 8.97 11.15 -34.02
CA VAL A 41 8.45 12.11 -33.05
C VAL A 41 6.95 12.44 -33.18
N GLY A 42 6.32 12.70 -32.04
CA GLY A 42 5.08 13.50 -31.94
C GLY A 42 3.76 12.71 -31.92
N VAL A 43 3.80 11.38 -31.86
CA VAL A 43 2.66 10.49 -31.59
C VAL A 43 3.18 9.24 -30.86
N PRO A 44 2.42 8.67 -29.91
CA PRO A 44 2.91 7.49 -29.20
C PRO A 44 3.03 6.29 -30.13
N ASP A 45 4.26 5.83 -30.33
CA ASP A 45 4.56 4.60 -31.06
C ASP A 45 4.27 3.36 -30.20
N THR A 46 4.36 2.17 -30.78
CA THR A 46 4.23 0.91 -30.05
C THR A 46 5.40 -0.02 -30.34
N ILE A 47 6.04 -0.52 -29.29
CA ILE A 47 7.00 -1.63 -29.36
C ILE A 47 6.29 -2.90 -28.91
N GLN A 48 6.27 -3.90 -29.81
CA GLN A 48 5.67 -5.22 -29.58
C GLN A 48 6.74 -6.31 -29.64
N PHE A 49 6.46 -7.47 -29.07
CA PHE A 49 7.37 -8.61 -29.00
C PHE A 49 6.80 -9.83 -29.75
N SER A 50 7.64 -10.44 -30.58
CA SER A 50 7.37 -11.67 -31.30
C SER A 50 8.67 -12.44 -31.54
N ILE A 51 9.43 -12.68 -30.48
CA ILE A 51 10.78 -13.28 -30.55
C ILE A 51 10.72 -14.78 -30.85
N ASP A 52 10.08 -15.54 -29.96
CA ASP A 52 9.77 -16.97 -30.09
C ASP A 52 8.53 -17.28 -29.21
N THR A 53 8.35 -18.52 -28.76
CA THR A 53 7.30 -18.93 -27.82
C THR A 53 7.78 -18.92 -26.37
N GLY A 54 6.89 -18.49 -25.45
CA GLY A 54 7.17 -18.51 -24.01
C GLY A 54 8.14 -17.40 -23.58
N THR A 55 8.78 -17.58 -22.43
CA THR A 55 9.66 -16.60 -21.80
C THR A 55 10.91 -16.33 -22.64
N GLN A 56 11.22 -15.06 -22.84
CA GLN A 56 12.37 -14.58 -23.62
C GLN A 56 13.24 -13.70 -22.74
N MET A 57 14.54 -13.97 -22.72
CA MET A 57 15.50 -13.19 -21.96
C MET A 57 16.39 -12.39 -22.90
N ILE A 58 16.35 -11.06 -22.76
CA ILE A 58 17.20 -10.11 -23.45
C ILE A 58 18.33 -9.72 -22.49
N SER A 59 19.49 -10.37 -22.64
CA SER A 59 20.67 -10.06 -21.83
C SER A 59 21.36 -8.81 -22.35
N LEU A 60 21.31 -7.73 -21.57
CA LEU A 60 21.90 -6.45 -21.96
C LEU A 60 23.38 -6.39 -21.64
N LEU A 61 24.17 -5.89 -22.59
CA LEU A 61 25.63 -5.71 -22.46
C LEU A 61 26.03 -4.26 -22.20
N THR A 62 25.10 -3.33 -22.43
CA THR A 62 25.22 -1.89 -22.16
C THR A 62 23.83 -1.35 -21.81
N PRO A 63 23.70 -0.17 -21.17
CA PRO A 63 22.39 0.41 -20.89
C PRO A 63 21.58 0.59 -22.17
N LEU A 64 20.27 0.38 -22.13
CA LEU A 64 19.41 0.72 -23.26
C LEU A 64 19.44 2.25 -23.50
N PRO A 65 19.21 2.72 -24.72
CA PRO A 65 19.03 4.15 -24.97
C PRO A 65 17.85 4.68 -24.18
N ASP A 66 17.96 5.90 -23.65
CA ASP A 66 16.85 6.59 -23.00
C ASP A 66 15.63 6.66 -23.94
N ILE A 67 14.44 6.47 -23.39
CA ILE A 67 13.17 6.61 -24.11
C ILE A 67 12.81 8.09 -24.09
N THR A 68 12.95 8.76 -25.24
CA THR A 68 12.82 10.22 -25.35
C THR A 68 11.56 10.68 -26.06
N ASP A 69 10.95 9.80 -26.85
CA ASP A 69 9.63 10.03 -27.44
C ASP A 69 8.60 9.10 -26.77
N PRO A 70 7.34 9.55 -26.57
CA PRO A 70 6.29 8.71 -26.03
C PRO A 70 6.16 7.37 -26.77
N VAL A 71 6.20 6.26 -26.04
CA VAL A 71 6.04 4.92 -26.62
C VAL A 71 5.28 4.00 -25.68
N VAL A 72 4.53 3.07 -26.25
CA VAL A 72 3.97 1.93 -25.53
C VAL A 72 4.88 0.72 -25.74
N ILE A 73 5.56 0.26 -24.69
CA ILE A 73 6.32 -1.00 -24.71
C ILE A 73 5.41 -2.08 -24.12
N ASP A 74 4.86 -2.93 -25.00
CA ASP A 74 3.81 -3.87 -24.64
C ASP A 74 4.30 -5.33 -24.62
N GLY A 75 4.77 -5.77 -23.45
CA GLY A 75 5.21 -7.15 -23.21
C GLY A 75 4.11 -8.20 -23.34
N THR A 76 2.83 -7.80 -23.29
CA THR A 76 1.70 -8.74 -23.44
C THR A 76 1.57 -9.31 -24.85
N THR A 77 2.23 -8.69 -25.82
CA THR A 77 2.23 -9.13 -27.23
C THR A 77 3.11 -10.35 -27.47
N GLN A 78 4.01 -10.68 -26.53
CA GLN A 78 4.91 -11.84 -26.63
C GLN A 78 4.10 -13.16 -26.74
N PRO A 79 4.34 -13.97 -27.78
CA PRO A 79 3.63 -15.24 -27.95
C PRO A 79 3.70 -16.16 -26.72
N GLY A 80 2.52 -16.51 -26.21
CA GLY A 80 2.35 -17.35 -25.03
C GLY A 80 1.94 -16.59 -23.76
N TYR A 81 1.84 -15.26 -23.81
CA TYR A 81 1.41 -14.46 -22.66
C TYR A 81 0.02 -14.89 -22.17
N SER A 82 -0.09 -15.14 -20.87
CA SER A 82 -1.33 -15.58 -20.22
C SER A 82 -1.47 -14.98 -18.81
N GLY A 83 -1.28 -13.66 -18.69
CA GLY A 83 -1.43 -12.91 -17.44
C GLY A 83 -0.14 -12.71 -16.64
N SER A 84 0.95 -13.42 -16.97
CA SER A 84 2.28 -13.20 -16.40
C SER A 84 3.25 -12.67 -17.46
N PRO A 85 4.08 -11.67 -17.15
CA PRO A 85 5.14 -11.19 -18.04
C PRO A 85 6.03 -12.30 -18.60
N LEU A 86 6.43 -12.18 -19.88
CA LEU A 86 7.28 -13.15 -20.56
C LEU A 86 8.60 -12.56 -21.09
N ILE A 87 8.75 -11.24 -21.12
CA ILE A 87 9.96 -10.59 -21.59
C ILE A 87 10.81 -10.19 -20.40
N ILE A 88 11.99 -10.80 -20.27
CA ILE A 88 12.98 -10.49 -19.25
C ILE A 88 14.02 -9.54 -19.82
N LEU A 89 14.14 -8.35 -19.22
CA LEU A 89 15.28 -7.47 -19.38
C LEU A 89 16.29 -7.82 -18.30
N GLU A 90 17.43 -8.37 -18.71
CA GLU A 90 18.43 -8.90 -17.80
C GLU A 90 19.67 -7.99 -17.75
N GLY A 91 19.92 -7.42 -16.57
CA GLY A 91 20.85 -6.31 -16.35
C GLY A 91 22.26 -6.65 -15.88
N THR A 92 22.59 -7.90 -15.54
CA THR A 92 23.87 -8.27 -14.88
C THR A 92 25.11 -7.74 -15.61
N SER A 93 25.06 -7.68 -16.95
CA SER A 93 26.17 -7.21 -17.81
C SER A 93 25.96 -5.81 -18.39
N ALA A 94 24.90 -5.09 -18.01
CA ALA A 94 24.57 -3.78 -18.58
C ALA A 94 25.55 -2.66 -18.19
N GLY A 95 26.33 -2.86 -17.13
CA GLY A 95 27.34 -1.92 -16.65
C GLY A 95 27.06 -1.36 -15.26
N ALA A 96 28.07 -0.73 -14.66
CA ALA A 96 27.95 -0.14 -13.33
C ALA A 96 26.96 1.04 -13.34
N GLY A 97 26.01 1.03 -12.39
CA GLY A 97 24.97 2.06 -12.28
C GLY A 97 23.98 2.09 -13.45
N ALA A 98 23.95 1.05 -14.29
CA ALA A 98 22.99 0.97 -15.39
C ALA A 98 21.57 0.78 -14.84
N ASN A 99 20.64 1.59 -15.35
CA ASN A 99 19.21 1.41 -15.16
C ASN A 99 18.65 0.47 -16.24
N GLY A 100 17.55 -0.23 -15.97
CA GLY A 100 16.90 -1.11 -16.95
C GLY A 100 16.23 -0.32 -18.06
N LEU A 101 15.37 0.62 -17.70
CA LEU A 101 14.76 1.59 -18.60
C LEU A 101 14.93 3.00 -18.03
N VAL A 102 15.24 3.98 -18.88
CA VAL A 102 15.26 5.41 -18.53
C VAL A 102 14.21 6.09 -19.39
N ILE A 103 13.16 6.63 -18.77
CA ILE A 103 11.99 7.21 -19.44
C ILE A 103 11.99 8.72 -19.26
N THR A 104 12.14 9.45 -20.36
CA THR A 104 12.11 10.92 -20.39
C THR A 104 10.93 11.46 -21.22
N GLY A 105 10.47 10.71 -22.22
CA GLY A 105 9.20 10.93 -22.91
C GLY A 105 8.09 10.08 -22.30
N GLY A 106 6.98 10.70 -21.87
CA GLY A 106 5.87 10.02 -21.18
C GLY A 106 5.39 8.75 -21.90
N SER A 107 5.70 7.60 -21.31
CA SER A 107 5.59 6.29 -21.97
C SER A 107 4.80 5.28 -21.15
N THR A 108 4.26 4.26 -21.80
CA THR A 108 3.59 3.14 -21.12
C THR A 108 4.45 1.89 -21.18
N ILE A 109 4.77 1.32 -20.02
CA ILE A 109 5.46 0.03 -19.88
C ILE A 109 4.46 -0.99 -19.37
N ASN A 110 4.21 -2.03 -20.15
CA ASN A 110 3.22 -3.05 -19.81
C ASN A 110 3.85 -4.45 -19.79
N SER A 111 3.70 -5.15 -18.66
CA SER A 111 4.07 -6.56 -18.47
C SER A 111 5.47 -6.97 -18.93
N LEU A 112 6.49 -6.29 -18.40
CA LEU A 112 7.90 -6.72 -18.51
C LEU A 112 8.39 -7.34 -17.20
N ILE A 113 9.42 -8.17 -17.28
CA ILE A 113 10.27 -8.59 -16.16
C ILE A 113 11.55 -7.77 -16.24
N ILE A 114 11.92 -7.08 -15.17
CA ILE A 114 13.09 -6.19 -15.15
C ILE A 114 13.91 -6.47 -13.89
N GLY A 115 15.13 -6.98 -14.09
CA GLY A 115 15.94 -7.47 -12.98
C GLY A 115 17.45 -7.40 -13.20
N ASN A 116 18.18 -7.51 -12.08
CA ASN A 116 19.63 -7.53 -11.99
C ASN A 116 20.34 -6.27 -12.51
N PHE A 117 19.68 -5.11 -12.45
CA PHE A 117 20.31 -3.82 -12.76
C PHE A 117 21.03 -3.24 -11.53
N ALA A 118 22.25 -2.74 -11.73
CA ALA A 118 23.01 -2.10 -10.66
C ALA A 118 22.40 -0.76 -10.20
N GLY A 119 21.62 -0.10 -11.07
CA GLY A 119 20.79 1.06 -10.74
C GLY A 119 19.31 0.69 -10.55
N ALA A 120 18.40 1.58 -10.94
CA ALA A 120 16.98 1.32 -10.91
C ALA A 120 16.54 0.32 -11.99
N GLY A 121 15.53 -0.51 -11.71
CA GLY A 121 14.85 -1.29 -12.75
C GLY A 121 14.24 -0.36 -13.80
N ILE A 122 13.49 0.63 -13.35
CA ILE A 122 12.93 1.71 -14.19
C ILE A 122 13.24 3.06 -13.54
N GLN A 123 13.81 3.99 -14.29
CA GLN A 123 13.92 5.39 -13.91
C GLN A 123 12.98 6.23 -14.79
N ILE A 124 12.17 7.10 -14.18
CA ILE A 124 11.22 7.97 -14.87
C ILE A 124 11.58 9.42 -14.55
N SER A 125 12.20 10.12 -15.50
CA SER A 125 12.50 11.56 -15.38
C SER A 125 11.47 12.44 -16.09
N GLY A 126 10.66 11.85 -16.97
CA GLY A 126 9.59 12.54 -17.69
C GLY A 126 8.27 12.61 -16.91
N THR A 127 7.24 13.12 -17.57
CA THR A 127 5.88 13.19 -17.04
C THR A 127 4.92 12.30 -17.80
N GLY A 128 3.84 11.84 -17.17
CA GLY A 128 2.77 11.11 -17.86
C GLY A 128 3.11 9.66 -18.21
N SER A 129 4.10 9.06 -17.54
CA SER A 129 4.46 7.66 -17.74
C SER A 129 3.57 6.73 -16.94
N VAL A 130 3.32 5.53 -17.47
CA VAL A 130 2.48 4.51 -16.82
C VAL A 130 3.23 3.18 -16.81
N VAL A 131 3.37 2.55 -15.66
CA VAL A 131 3.98 1.22 -15.52
C VAL A 131 2.94 0.26 -14.95
N THR A 132 2.56 -0.79 -15.69
CA THR A 132 1.53 -1.74 -15.25
C THR A 132 1.93 -3.19 -15.47
N GLY A 133 1.41 -4.06 -14.59
CA GLY A 133 1.48 -5.52 -14.73
C GLY A 133 2.90 -6.08 -14.87
N SER A 134 3.93 -5.32 -14.47
CA SER A 134 5.34 -5.66 -14.63
C SER A 134 5.91 -6.27 -13.36
N TYR A 135 6.91 -7.13 -13.50
CA TYR A 135 7.65 -7.74 -12.40
C TYR A 135 9.02 -7.07 -12.32
N ILE A 136 9.34 -6.48 -11.18
CA ILE A 136 10.52 -5.64 -10.99
C ILE A 136 11.27 -6.16 -9.77
N GLY A 137 12.51 -6.61 -10.00
CA GLY A 137 13.33 -7.27 -8.99
C GLY A 137 13.03 -8.78 -8.84
N THR A 138 12.17 -9.35 -9.68
CA THR A 138 11.81 -10.77 -9.69
C THR A 138 11.32 -11.23 -11.06
N ASP A 139 11.46 -12.52 -11.37
CA ASP A 139 10.75 -13.17 -12.50
C ASP A 139 9.42 -13.82 -12.09
N GLY A 140 8.98 -13.60 -10.85
CA GLY A 140 7.81 -14.24 -10.22
C GLY A 140 8.14 -15.53 -9.47
N VAL A 141 9.37 -16.02 -9.56
CA VAL A 141 9.88 -17.21 -8.85
C VAL A 141 11.19 -16.93 -8.14
N ASN A 142 12.15 -16.33 -8.85
CA ASN A 142 13.51 -16.04 -8.39
C ASN A 142 13.69 -14.54 -8.20
N ALA A 143 14.43 -14.18 -7.15
CA ALA A 143 14.90 -12.81 -6.97
C ALA A 143 15.87 -12.41 -8.10
N GLN A 144 15.68 -11.21 -8.63
CA GLN A 144 16.52 -10.58 -9.64
C GLN A 144 16.80 -9.13 -9.22
N PRO A 145 17.47 -8.93 -8.07
CA PRO A 145 17.51 -7.66 -7.37
C PRO A 145 18.03 -6.52 -8.24
N ASN A 146 17.28 -5.42 -8.33
CA ASN A 146 17.81 -4.15 -8.81
C ASN A 146 18.39 -3.34 -7.64
N GLY A 147 19.05 -2.22 -7.94
CA GLY A 147 19.32 -1.16 -6.97
C GLY A 147 18.02 -0.66 -6.34
N ILE A 148 17.24 0.08 -7.11
CA ILE A 148 15.87 0.54 -6.78
C ILE A 148 14.90 -0.20 -7.71
N GLY A 149 13.68 -0.49 -7.28
CA GLY A 149 12.67 -1.05 -8.18
C GLY A 149 12.28 -0.04 -9.27
N VAL A 150 11.57 1.01 -8.87
CA VAL A 150 11.18 2.14 -9.71
C VAL A 150 11.65 3.45 -9.06
N GLU A 151 12.38 4.27 -9.80
CA GLU A 151 12.80 5.60 -9.38
C GLU A 151 12.05 6.65 -10.20
N ILE A 152 11.36 7.57 -9.53
CA ILE A 152 10.57 8.64 -10.15
C ILE A 152 11.20 9.99 -9.81
N LEU A 153 11.68 10.68 -10.84
CA LEU A 153 12.24 12.03 -10.76
C LEU A 153 11.32 13.09 -11.37
N GLY A 154 10.33 12.66 -12.17
CA GLY A 154 9.35 13.52 -12.83
C GLY A 154 7.96 13.48 -12.18
N SER A 155 7.06 14.30 -12.68
CA SER A 155 5.68 14.44 -12.16
C SER A 155 4.63 13.73 -12.99
N ASP A 156 3.41 13.60 -12.46
CA ASP A 156 2.24 13.10 -13.21
C ASP A 156 2.44 11.67 -13.76
N ASN A 157 3.16 10.81 -13.05
CA ASN A 157 3.37 9.40 -13.43
C ASN A 157 2.47 8.46 -12.64
N ARG A 158 2.27 7.25 -13.18
CA ARG A 158 1.44 6.23 -12.54
C ARG A 158 2.16 4.88 -12.49
N ILE A 159 2.37 4.38 -11.29
CA ILE A 159 2.86 3.03 -11.04
C ILE A 159 1.69 2.17 -10.58
N GLY A 160 1.29 1.22 -11.42
CA GLY A 160 0.18 0.31 -11.17
C GLY A 160 -1.18 0.88 -11.57
N GLY A 161 -2.23 0.41 -10.92
CA GLY A 161 -3.56 0.97 -11.10
C GLY A 161 -4.69 0.22 -10.41
N THR A 162 -5.90 0.75 -10.55
CA THR A 162 -7.10 0.27 -9.83
C THR A 162 -7.86 -0.82 -10.60
N VAL A 163 -7.49 -1.08 -11.85
CA VAL A 163 -8.06 -2.17 -12.65
C VAL A 163 -7.31 -3.47 -12.32
N GLY A 164 -8.04 -4.58 -12.17
CA GLY A 164 -7.43 -5.88 -11.90
C GLY A 164 -6.38 -6.25 -12.95
N GLY A 165 -5.18 -6.63 -12.49
CA GLY A 165 -4.02 -6.92 -13.35
C GLY A 165 -3.14 -5.72 -13.70
N SER A 166 -3.50 -4.49 -13.28
CA SER A 166 -2.64 -3.31 -13.48
C SER A 166 -1.50 -3.20 -12.48
N GLY A 167 -1.64 -3.79 -11.28
CA GLY A 167 -0.60 -3.78 -10.24
C GLY A 167 0.71 -4.41 -10.68
N ASN A 168 1.82 -3.78 -10.32
CA ASN A 168 3.15 -4.35 -10.52
C ASN A 168 3.55 -5.22 -9.33
N LEU A 169 4.43 -6.19 -9.55
CA LEU A 169 5.11 -6.95 -8.50
C LEU A 169 6.52 -6.39 -8.33
N ILE A 170 6.76 -5.61 -7.28
CA ILE A 170 8.00 -4.86 -7.05
C ILE A 170 8.67 -5.37 -5.78
N ILE A 171 9.57 -6.33 -5.91
CA ILE A 171 10.10 -7.09 -4.78
C ILE A 171 11.59 -7.39 -4.92
N ASN A 172 12.25 -7.70 -3.79
CA ASN A 172 13.66 -8.09 -3.72
C ASN A 172 14.66 -7.04 -4.26
N ASN A 173 14.29 -5.76 -4.39
CA ASN A 173 15.27 -4.73 -4.74
C ASN A 173 16.16 -4.43 -3.53
N THR A 174 17.40 -3.97 -3.78
CA THR A 174 18.37 -3.75 -2.69
C THR A 174 18.16 -2.44 -1.93
N GLY A 175 17.46 -1.48 -2.52
CA GLY A 175 16.95 -0.24 -1.92
C GLY A 175 15.42 -0.24 -1.91
N PRO A 176 14.77 0.94 -2.00
CA PRO A 176 13.31 1.03 -2.03
C PRO A 176 12.66 0.29 -3.20
N GLY A 177 11.41 -0.13 -3.00
CA GLY A 177 10.57 -0.67 -4.06
C GLY A 177 10.24 0.42 -5.08
N VAL A 178 9.65 1.52 -4.61
CA VAL A 178 9.43 2.74 -5.39
C VAL A 178 10.05 3.91 -4.63
N LEU A 179 10.97 4.63 -5.27
CA LEU A 179 11.54 5.88 -4.76
C LEU A 179 10.96 7.04 -5.58
N VAL A 180 10.41 8.04 -4.91
CA VAL A 180 10.07 9.34 -5.52
C VAL A 180 11.08 10.36 -4.99
N ASP A 181 11.88 10.94 -5.88
CA ASP A 181 12.97 11.85 -5.53
C ASP A 181 12.89 13.12 -6.39
N ASP A 182 12.83 14.27 -5.73
CA ASP A 182 12.76 15.57 -6.40
C ASP A 182 14.17 16.06 -6.82
N GLY A 183 15.23 15.31 -6.48
CA GLY A 183 16.61 15.67 -6.77
C GLY A 183 17.05 16.95 -6.06
N GLY A 184 16.37 17.33 -4.98
CA GLY A 184 16.53 18.59 -4.27
C GLY A 184 15.95 19.80 -5.01
N LEU A 185 15.03 19.59 -5.96
CA LEU A 185 14.31 20.64 -6.69
C LEU A 185 12.89 20.78 -6.12
N PRO A 186 12.58 21.85 -5.36
CA PRO A 186 11.26 22.05 -4.79
C PRO A 186 10.13 22.03 -5.84
N GLY A 187 9.07 21.27 -5.56
CA GLY A 187 7.91 21.12 -6.43
C GLY A 187 8.13 20.22 -7.65
N ALA A 188 9.24 19.49 -7.72
CA ALA A 188 9.41 18.38 -8.67
C ALA A 188 8.89 17.07 -8.09
N ALA A 189 8.72 16.07 -8.95
CA ALA A 189 8.28 14.71 -8.57
C ALA A 189 6.95 14.65 -7.79
N VAL A 190 6.03 15.56 -8.08
CA VAL A 190 4.65 15.59 -7.57
C VAL A 190 3.64 14.92 -8.51
N ASN A 191 2.44 14.64 -8.04
CA ASN A 191 1.31 14.02 -8.72
C ASN A 191 1.60 12.59 -9.21
N ASN A 192 2.41 11.82 -8.47
CA ASN A 192 2.75 10.46 -8.85
C ASN A 192 1.89 9.43 -8.12
N ALA A 193 0.95 8.82 -8.84
CA ALA A 193 0.06 7.80 -8.30
C ALA A 193 0.75 6.44 -8.23
N ILE A 194 0.78 5.83 -7.04
CA ILE A 194 1.32 4.50 -6.78
C ILE A 194 0.18 3.63 -6.25
N LEU A 195 -0.49 2.89 -7.15
CA LEU A 195 -1.80 2.28 -6.87
C LEU A 195 -1.81 0.78 -7.10
N GLY A 196 -2.33 0.02 -6.14
CA GLY A 196 -2.64 -1.40 -6.28
C GLY A 196 -1.45 -2.30 -6.64
N ASN A 197 -0.22 -1.87 -6.32
CA ASN A 197 0.98 -2.67 -6.54
C ASN A 197 1.19 -3.65 -5.38
N THR A 198 1.80 -4.79 -5.67
CA THR A 198 2.40 -5.64 -4.64
C THR A 198 3.85 -5.21 -4.48
N ILE A 199 4.19 -4.63 -3.33
CA ILE A 199 5.52 -4.11 -3.04
C ILE A 199 5.96 -4.70 -1.71
N PHE A 200 6.93 -5.61 -1.71
CA PHE A 200 7.45 -6.21 -0.47
C PHE A 200 8.85 -6.84 -0.63
N GLY A 201 9.51 -7.18 0.47
CA GLY A 201 10.84 -7.79 0.51
C GLY A 201 11.94 -6.92 -0.09
N ASN A 202 11.78 -5.59 -0.11
CA ASN A 202 12.82 -4.68 -0.59
C ASN A 202 13.81 -4.35 0.55
N GLY A 203 15.02 -3.91 0.18
CA GLY A 203 16.07 -3.58 1.16
C GLY A 203 15.88 -2.22 1.83
N GLY A 204 15.05 -1.35 1.23
CA GLY A 204 14.53 -0.12 1.82
C GLY A 204 13.01 -0.16 1.93
N LEU A 205 12.36 1.00 2.13
CA LEU A 205 10.91 1.09 2.21
C LEU A 205 10.22 0.61 0.92
N GLY A 206 8.99 0.12 1.04
CA GLY A 206 8.18 -0.23 -0.13
C GLY A 206 7.95 0.99 -1.04
N ILE A 207 7.52 2.11 -0.46
CA ILE A 207 7.45 3.42 -1.10
C ILE A 207 8.26 4.36 -0.22
N ASP A 208 9.20 5.08 -0.82
CA ASP A 208 10.08 6.05 -0.16
C ASP A 208 9.88 7.42 -0.85
N LEU A 209 9.43 8.42 -0.10
CA LEU A 209 9.36 9.81 -0.54
C LEU A 209 10.59 10.54 0.01
N SER A 210 11.55 10.85 -0.87
CA SER A 210 12.85 11.42 -0.47
C SER A 210 12.69 12.63 0.47
N PRO A 211 13.50 12.75 1.54
CA PRO A 211 14.70 11.96 1.83
C PRO A 211 14.42 10.60 2.49
N ALA A 212 15.35 9.66 2.30
CA ALA A 212 15.23 8.27 2.76
C ALA A 212 14.70 8.11 4.20
N GLY A 213 13.66 7.26 4.32
CA GLY A 213 13.00 6.93 5.58
C GLY A 213 11.60 7.55 5.65
N ALA A 214 10.79 7.06 6.57
CA ALA A 214 9.37 7.44 6.58
C ALA A 214 9.19 8.96 6.82
N THR A 215 8.46 9.63 5.92
CA THR A 215 8.16 11.06 5.96
C THR A 215 7.15 11.34 7.07
N PRO A 216 7.50 12.11 8.12
CA PRO A 216 6.61 12.30 9.25
C PRO A 216 5.33 13.04 8.87
N ASN A 217 4.18 12.56 9.36
CA ASN A 217 2.93 13.28 9.16
C ASN A 217 2.93 14.69 9.79
N ASP A 218 2.41 15.70 9.08
CA ASP A 218 2.28 17.07 9.57
C ASP A 218 0.84 17.63 9.59
N ALA A 219 0.65 18.78 10.23
CA ALA A 219 -0.67 19.39 10.39
C ALA A 219 -1.11 20.10 9.11
N GLY A 220 -2.07 19.50 8.41
CA GLY A 220 -2.69 20.08 7.22
C GLY A 220 -1.93 19.85 5.93
N ASP A 221 -0.82 19.10 5.96
CA ASP A 221 -0.09 18.59 4.78
C ASP A 221 0.38 19.74 3.91
N THR A 222 1.18 20.61 4.54
CA THR A 222 1.57 21.92 3.98
C THR A 222 3.01 21.95 3.49
N ASP A 223 3.73 20.84 3.57
CA ASP A 223 5.09 20.71 3.13
C ASP A 223 5.21 20.51 1.61
N ASP A 224 6.42 20.77 1.12
CA ASP A 224 6.81 20.64 -0.27
C ASP A 224 7.82 19.48 -0.37
N GLY A 225 7.71 18.69 -1.43
CA GLY A 225 8.66 17.62 -1.72
C GLY A 225 8.07 16.59 -2.70
N PRO A 226 8.71 15.43 -2.87
CA PRO A 226 8.16 14.31 -3.63
C PRO A 226 6.74 13.99 -3.21
N ASN A 227 5.81 13.97 -4.16
CA ASN A 227 4.37 13.83 -3.90
C ASN A 227 3.80 14.79 -2.84
N ASN A 228 4.36 16.00 -2.73
CA ASN A 228 4.05 16.97 -1.67
C ASN A 228 4.14 16.35 -0.27
N LEU A 229 5.00 15.34 -0.09
CA LEU A 229 5.20 14.59 1.15
C LEU A 229 3.91 14.07 1.79
N GLN A 230 2.90 13.79 0.95
CA GLN A 230 1.56 13.38 1.33
C GLN A 230 1.53 12.50 2.58
N ASN A 231 0.91 13.01 3.65
CA ASN A 231 0.69 12.27 4.88
C ASN A 231 0.07 10.88 4.63
N PHE A 232 0.59 9.85 5.30
CA PHE A 232 0.01 8.51 5.30
C PHE A 232 -1.11 8.37 6.36
N PRO A 233 -2.09 7.46 6.18
CA PRO A 233 -3.11 7.24 7.18
C PRO A 233 -2.55 6.55 8.43
N VAL A 234 -3.17 6.80 9.59
CA VAL A 234 -2.83 6.15 10.87
C VAL A 234 -3.92 5.16 11.24
N ILE A 235 -3.56 3.89 11.41
CA ILE A 235 -4.48 2.84 11.86
C ILE A 235 -4.64 2.92 13.39
N THR A 236 -5.87 3.05 13.87
CA THR A 236 -6.20 3.07 15.31
C THR A 236 -6.50 1.68 15.85
N THR A 237 -7.25 0.87 15.09
CA THR A 237 -7.55 -0.52 15.46
C THR A 237 -7.55 -1.39 14.20
N ALA A 238 -6.94 -2.57 14.27
CA ALA A 238 -7.06 -3.59 13.23
C ALA A 238 -7.47 -4.92 13.85
N THR A 239 -8.64 -5.43 13.44
CA THR A 239 -9.18 -6.71 13.92
C THR A 239 -9.81 -7.47 12.76
N PRO A 240 -10.09 -8.79 12.89
CA PRO A 240 -10.87 -9.52 11.91
C PRO A 240 -12.28 -8.93 11.68
N GLY A 241 -12.82 -8.19 12.67
CA GLY A 241 -14.11 -7.53 12.59
C GLY A 241 -14.09 -6.16 11.89
N GLY A 242 -12.91 -5.61 11.64
CA GLY A 242 -12.73 -4.36 10.92
C GLY A 242 -11.53 -3.55 11.35
N VAL A 243 -11.27 -2.52 10.55
CA VAL A 243 -10.19 -1.55 10.71
C VAL A 243 -10.78 -0.17 10.92
N THR A 244 -10.21 0.60 11.84
CA THR A 244 -10.49 2.03 12.03
C THR A 244 -9.19 2.81 12.02
N GLY A 245 -9.26 4.07 11.59
CA GLY A 245 -8.10 4.95 11.57
C GLY A 245 -8.46 6.37 11.20
N THR A 246 -7.43 7.20 11.08
CA THR A 246 -7.54 8.62 10.74
C THR A 246 -6.57 8.99 9.63
N LEU A 247 -6.89 10.06 8.91
CA LEU A 247 -5.99 10.77 8.01
C LEU A 247 -6.07 12.24 8.38
N ALA A 248 -4.93 12.86 8.64
CA ALA A 248 -4.79 14.31 8.67
C ALA A 248 -4.05 14.70 7.38
N SER A 249 -4.68 15.45 6.48
CA SER A 249 -4.07 15.87 5.23
C SER A 249 -4.68 17.19 4.74
N ALA A 250 -4.58 17.54 3.45
CA ALA A 250 -5.07 18.81 2.93
C ALA A 250 -6.59 18.97 3.15
N PRO A 251 -7.09 20.11 3.68
CA PRO A 251 -8.51 20.31 3.99
C PRO A 251 -9.47 20.15 2.80
N GLY A 252 -10.62 19.52 3.03
CA GLY A 252 -11.68 19.38 2.04
C GLY A 252 -11.34 18.50 0.84
N THR A 253 -10.33 17.63 0.96
CA THR A 253 -9.79 16.81 -0.14
C THR A 253 -10.20 15.36 0.03
N THR A 254 -10.54 14.71 -1.09
CA THR A 254 -10.86 13.27 -1.10
C THR A 254 -9.60 12.45 -1.33
N TYR A 255 -9.39 11.47 -0.48
CA TYR A 255 -8.28 10.52 -0.53
C TYR A 255 -8.79 9.11 -0.73
N ARG A 256 -8.12 8.37 -1.61
CA ARG A 256 -8.24 6.91 -1.73
C ARG A 256 -7.30 6.27 -0.72
N ILE A 257 -7.84 5.56 0.25
CA ILE A 257 -7.09 4.72 1.19
C ILE A 257 -7.00 3.31 0.62
N GLU A 258 -5.79 2.77 0.43
CA GLU A 258 -5.59 1.38 0.01
C GLU A 258 -5.05 0.55 1.18
N PHE A 259 -5.63 -0.63 1.40
CA PHE A 259 -5.32 -1.52 2.52
C PHE A 259 -4.52 -2.73 2.06
N TYR A 260 -3.41 -3.00 2.74
CA TYR A 260 -2.50 -4.07 2.39
C TYR A 260 -2.27 -5.02 3.57
N ARG A 261 -2.47 -6.31 3.33
CA ARG A 261 -2.09 -7.38 4.27
C ARG A 261 -0.65 -7.81 4.01
N ASN A 262 0.13 -7.86 5.08
CA ASN A 262 1.52 -8.29 5.09
C ASN A 262 1.69 -9.54 5.97
N SER A 263 2.62 -10.40 5.58
CA SER A 263 3.00 -11.57 6.38
C SER A 263 3.90 -11.23 7.57
N ALA A 264 4.56 -10.07 7.54
CA ALA A 264 5.37 -9.50 8.62
C ALA A 264 5.44 -7.96 8.48
N CYS A 265 5.73 -7.25 9.58
CA CYS A 265 6.14 -5.85 9.48
C CYS A 265 7.55 -5.73 8.89
N ASP A 266 7.77 -4.67 8.12
CA ASP A 266 9.10 -4.26 7.71
C ASP A 266 9.99 -3.93 8.93
N PRO A 267 11.32 -4.17 8.89
CA PRO A 267 12.23 -3.79 9.97
C PRO A 267 12.22 -2.30 10.35
N SER A 268 11.80 -1.41 9.44
CA SER A 268 11.62 0.02 9.70
C SER A 268 10.37 0.36 10.50
N THR A 269 9.46 -0.62 10.69
CA THR A 269 8.07 -0.49 11.17
C THR A 269 7.11 0.23 10.24
N TYR A 270 7.58 0.76 9.11
CA TYR A 270 6.76 1.39 8.06
C TYR A 270 6.80 0.55 6.78
N GLY A 271 5.67 0.42 6.11
CA GLY A 271 5.56 -0.51 4.99
C GLY A 271 5.62 -1.98 5.39
N GLU A 272 5.56 -2.90 4.44
CA GLU A 272 5.39 -2.73 2.99
C GLU A 272 3.92 -3.00 2.57
N GLY A 273 3.66 -3.40 1.31
CA GLY A 273 2.32 -3.75 0.82
C GLY A 273 2.31 -5.05 0.02
N GLU A 274 2.30 -6.19 0.70
CA GLU A 274 2.41 -7.52 0.10
C GLU A 274 1.12 -7.95 -0.64
N ASN A 275 -0.04 -7.82 0.01
CA ASN A 275 -1.31 -8.25 -0.57
C ASN A 275 -2.32 -7.10 -0.51
N TYR A 276 -2.60 -6.48 -1.66
CA TYR A 276 -3.71 -5.53 -1.80
C TYR A 276 -5.04 -6.22 -1.44
N LEU A 277 -5.81 -5.62 -0.54
CA LEU A 277 -7.09 -6.15 -0.09
C LEU A 277 -8.27 -5.40 -0.73
N ASP A 278 -8.37 -4.10 -0.45
CA ASP A 278 -9.46 -3.24 -0.88
C ASP A 278 -9.06 -1.76 -0.71
N SER A 279 -9.99 -0.86 -1.06
CA SER A 279 -9.83 0.58 -0.93
C SER A 279 -11.10 1.26 -0.46
N LEU A 280 -10.94 2.42 0.20
CA LEU A 280 -12.03 3.28 0.61
C LEU A 280 -11.69 4.74 0.27
N ASN A 281 -12.68 5.50 -0.20
CA ASN A 281 -12.51 6.94 -0.34
C ASN A 281 -12.98 7.64 0.95
N VAL A 282 -12.13 8.50 1.50
CA VAL A 282 -12.41 9.36 2.65
C VAL A 282 -12.24 10.82 2.24
N THR A 283 -12.96 11.76 2.86
CA THR A 283 -12.80 13.20 2.59
C THR A 283 -12.49 13.91 3.89
N THR A 284 -11.40 14.67 3.91
CA THR A 284 -11.00 15.49 5.05
C THR A 284 -11.96 16.65 5.26
N ASP A 285 -12.12 17.07 6.50
CA ASP A 285 -12.96 18.21 6.86
C ASP A 285 -12.24 19.55 6.60
N GLY A 286 -12.81 20.64 7.10
CA GLY A 286 -12.22 21.98 6.95
C GLY A 286 -10.93 22.21 7.75
N ALA A 287 -10.58 21.30 8.65
CA ALA A 287 -9.31 21.30 9.38
C ALA A 287 -8.26 20.37 8.75
N GLY A 288 -8.65 19.52 7.79
CA GLY A 288 -7.76 18.52 7.21
C GLY A 288 -7.92 17.13 7.81
N ASP A 289 -8.86 16.93 8.73
CA ASP A 289 -9.00 15.67 9.45
C ASP A 289 -10.10 14.79 8.84
N ALA A 290 -9.85 13.48 8.78
CA ALA A 290 -10.83 12.48 8.40
C ALA A 290 -10.68 11.21 9.24
N SER A 291 -11.80 10.57 9.55
CA SER A 291 -11.82 9.20 10.10
C SER A 291 -12.32 8.22 9.06
N PHE A 292 -11.82 6.99 9.09
CA PHE A 292 -12.28 5.92 8.23
C PHE A 292 -12.53 4.64 9.01
N SER A 293 -13.45 3.82 8.49
CA SER A 293 -13.73 2.49 9.01
C SER A 293 -14.14 1.56 7.87
N ILE A 294 -13.61 0.33 7.90
CA ILE A 294 -13.94 -0.73 6.95
C ILE A 294 -14.03 -2.08 7.67
N SER A 295 -15.13 -2.81 7.49
CA SER A 295 -15.41 -4.07 8.19
C SER A 295 -15.47 -5.29 7.25
N THR A 296 -15.09 -5.11 5.99
CA THR A 296 -15.23 -6.12 4.92
C THR A 296 -13.89 -6.74 4.51
N LEU A 297 -12.79 -6.34 5.14
CA LEU A 297 -11.46 -6.86 4.81
C LEU A 297 -11.31 -8.31 5.28
N PRO A 298 -10.74 -9.22 4.47
CA PRO A 298 -10.55 -10.62 4.83
C PRO A 298 -9.31 -10.80 5.73
N LEU A 299 -9.33 -10.19 6.92
CA LEU A 299 -8.23 -10.23 7.88
C LEU A 299 -8.39 -11.38 8.88
N ILE A 300 -7.27 -11.94 9.33
CA ILE A 300 -7.20 -12.88 10.45
C ILE A 300 -6.23 -12.37 11.51
N ALA A 301 -6.44 -12.76 12.77
CA ALA A 301 -5.52 -12.38 13.83
C ALA A 301 -4.10 -12.94 13.57
N GLY A 302 -3.09 -12.11 13.81
CA GLY A 302 -1.68 -12.36 13.46
C GLY A 302 -1.27 -11.90 12.06
N ASP A 303 -2.21 -11.38 11.25
CA ASP A 303 -1.86 -10.62 10.05
C ASP A 303 -1.23 -9.28 10.43
N PHE A 304 -0.53 -8.66 9.49
CA PHE A 304 -0.04 -7.29 9.63
C PHE A 304 -0.68 -6.40 8.57
N LEU A 305 -1.03 -5.17 8.92
CA LEU A 305 -1.75 -4.24 8.07
C LEU A 305 -0.96 -2.93 7.91
N THR A 306 -0.88 -2.47 6.67
CA THR A 306 -0.42 -1.12 6.31
C THR A 306 -1.41 -0.48 5.35
N VAL A 307 -1.37 0.85 5.26
CA VAL A 307 -2.24 1.62 4.38
C VAL A 307 -1.47 2.74 3.68
N THR A 308 -1.94 3.13 2.49
CA THR A 308 -1.50 4.34 1.78
C THR A 308 -2.69 5.29 1.60
N ALA A 309 -2.41 6.58 1.43
CA ALA A 309 -3.36 7.58 0.96
C ALA A 309 -2.96 8.05 -0.45
N THR A 310 -3.92 8.21 -1.35
CA THR A 310 -3.71 8.89 -2.63
C THR A 310 -4.72 10.00 -2.81
N GLY A 311 -4.25 11.24 -2.95
CA GLY A 311 -5.08 12.42 -3.13
C GLY A 311 -5.71 12.53 -4.51
N SER A 312 -6.64 13.47 -4.69
CA SER A 312 -7.25 13.75 -6.01
C SER A 312 -6.29 14.37 -7.04
N ASN A 313 -5.11 14.78 -6.58
CA ASN A 313 -3.97 15.25 -7.37
C ASN A 313 -2.99 14.11 -7.71
N ASP A 314 -3.34 12.86 -7.42
CA ASP A 314 -2.53 11.66 -7.66
C ASP A 314 -1.28 11.52 -6.76
N ASP A 315 -1.05 12.41 -5.79
CA ASP A 315 0.00 12.20 -4.78
C ASP A 315 -0.31 11.00 -3.90
N THR A 316 0.55 9.98 -3.94
CA THR A 316 0.49 8.83 -3.05
C THR A 316 1.49 8.98 -1.91
N SER A 317 1.02 8.76 -0.68
CA SER A 317 1.86 8.66 0.52
C SER A 317 2.77 7.44 0.49
N GLU A 318 3.77 7.43 1.36
CA GLU A 318 4.40 6.18 1.78
C GLU A 318 3.39 5.24 2.49
N PHE A 319 3.80 4.03 2.79
CA PHE A 319 3.00 3.14 3.63
C PHE A 319 3.01 3.61 5.08
N SER A 320 1.87 3.46 5.75
CA SER A 320 1.72 3.73 7.18
C SER A 320 2.64 2.88 8.05
N GLU A 321 2.71 3.24 9.33
CA GLU A 321 3.19 2.33 10.36
C GLU A 321 2.38 1.01 10.31
N CYS A 322 3.10 -0.10 10.48
CA CYS A 322 2.57 -1.44 10.45
C CYS A 322 1.81 -1.75 11.76
N VAL A 323 0.59 -2.26 11.64
CA VAL A 323 -0.23 -2.68 12.78
C VAL A 323 -0.54 -4.16 12.71
N GLU A 324 -0.27 -4.89 13.79
CA GLU A 324 -0.72 -6.27 13.93
C GLU A 324 -2.25 -6.32 14.06
N VAL A 325 -2.87 -7.16 13.24
CA VAL A 325 -4.28 -7.51 13.35
C VAL A 325 -4.42 -8.41 14.57
N VAL A 326 -5.06 -7.89 15.61
CA VAL A 326 -5.35 -8.66 16.82
C VAL A 326 -6.83 -9.00 16.85
N ASP A 327 -7.20 -10.09 17.49
CA ASP A 327 -8.61 -10.32 17.77
C ASP A 327 -9.17 -9.10 18.52
N ALA A 328 -10.31 -8.60 18.06
CA ALA A 328 -11.08 -7.68 18.87
C ALA A 328 -11.28 -8.36 20.23
N PRO A 329 -11.15 -7.64 21.36
CA PRO A 329 -11.41 -8.22 22.67
C PRO A 329 -12.76 -8.94 22.65
N ILE A 330 -12.75 -10.27 22.67
CA ILE A 330 -13.98 -11.05 22.73
C ILE A 330 -14.41 -11.01 24.19
N TYR A 331 -15.39 -10.16 24.49
CA TYR A 331 -16.08 -10.21 25.77
C TYR A 331 -16.97 -11.47 25.79
N LEU A 332 -16.42 -12.59 26.27
CA LEU A 332 -17.17 -13.82 26.50
C LEU A 332 -18.09 -13.67 27.71
N SER A 333 -19.23 -13.00 27.50
CA SER A 333 -20.44 -13.20 28.31
C SER A 333 -21.68 -12.65 27.59
N ASP A 334 -22.13 -13.26 26.49
CA ASP A 334 -23.57 -13.36 26.23
C ASP A 334 -23.89 -14.44 25.15
N PRO A 335 -24.74 -15.45 25.41
CA PRO A 335 -25.40 -15.78 26.66
C PRO A 335 -24.65 -16.87 27.43
N LEU A 336 -24.41 -16.61 28.72
CA LEU A 336 -24.17 -17.69 29.67
C LEU A 336 -25.47 -18.50 29.78
N PRO A 337 -25.46 -19.84 29.56
CA PRO A 337 -26.54 -20.66 30.09
C PRO A 337 -26.57 -20.40 31.60
N ALA A 338 -27.76 -20.05 32.13
CA ALA A 338 -28.04 -19.70 33.53
C ALA A 338 -26.83 -19.88 34.46
N PRO A 339 -26.11 -18.81 34.84
CA PRO A 339 -24.82 -18.95 35.51
C PRO A 339 -25.00 -19.71 36.82
N ASP A 340 -24.22 -20.78 37.00
CA ASP A 340 -23.97 -21.31 38.33
C ASP A 340 -23.32 -20.18 39.18
N PRO A 341 -23.66 -20.08 40.48
CA PRO A 341 -23.00 -19.15 41.39
C PRO A 341 -21.46 -19.29 41.32
N GLY A 342 -20.74 -18.20 41.06
CA GLY A 342 -19.27 -18.17 41.01
C GLY A 342 -18.62 -18.27 39.61
N SER A 343 -19.30 -17.83 38.55
CA SER A 343 -18.74 -17.78 37.19
C SER A 343 -17.58 -16.76 37.09
N LEU A 344 -16.47 -17.14 36.44
CA LEU A 344 -15.28 -16.28 36.28
C LEU A 344 -15.36 -15.47 34.97
N LEU A 345 -15.21 -14.14 35.04
CA LEU A 345 -15.01 -13.28 33.88
C LEU A 345 -13.49 -13.10 33.65
N THR A 346 -13.00 -13.34 32.44
CA THR A 346 -11.59 -13.08 32.10
C THR A 346 -11.51 -11.89 31.15
N ILE A 347 -10.84 -10.83 31.58
CA ILE A 347 -10.57 -9.64 30.74
C ILE A 347 -9.18 -9.80 30.14
N PHE A 348 -9.03 -9.53 28.84
CA PHE A 348 -7.75 -9.45 28.15
C PHE A 348 -7.48 -8.00 27.76
N THR A 349 -6.27 -7.50 28.02
CA THR A 349 -5.87 -6.13 27.70
C THR A 349 -4.54 -6.15 26.93
N PRO A 350 -4.46 -5.57 25.72
CA PRO A 350 -3.19 -5.26 25.07
C PRO A 350 -2.44 -4.14 25.82
N GLU A 351 -1.14 -4.01 25.54
CA GLU A 351 -0.22 -3.11 26.23
C GLU A 351 -0.66 -1.62 26.19
N SER A 352 -0.48 -0.90 27.31
CA SER A 352 -0.51 0.57 27.44
C SER A 352 -1.81 1.33 27.14
N VAL A 353 -2.92 0.62 26.91
CA VAL A 353 -4.24 1.25 26.79
C VAL A 353 -5.07 0.91 28.04
N PRO A 354 -5.54 1.91 28.82
CA PRO A 354 -6.54 1.67 29.86
C PRO A 354 -7.73 0.95 29.24
N ALA A 355 -7.97 -0.27 29.66
CA ALA A 355 -9.07 -1.07 29.15
C ALA A 355 -10.25 -0.95 30.10
N SER A 356 -11.41 -0.60 29.56
CA SER A 356 -12.69 -0.68 30.26
C SER A 356 -13.46 -1.90 29.78
N ALA A 357 -14.11 -2.59 30.70
CA ALA A 357 -15.04 -3.68 30.43
C ALA A 357 -16.42 -3.30 30.96
N ILE A 358 -17.46 -3.64 30.19
CA ILE A 358 -18.86 -3.43 30.56
C ILE A 358 -19.54 -4.80 30.65
N ILE A 359 -20.19 -5.08 31.78
CA ILE A 359 -21.10 -6.22 31.94
C ILE A 359 -22.52 -5.68 32.00
N GLU A 360 -23.37 -6.06 31.06
CA GLU A 360 -24.77 -5.64 31.04
C GLU A 360 -25.66 -6.62 31.83
N VAL A 361 -26.41 -6.10 32.79
CA VAL A 361 -27.38 -6.88 33.59
C VAL A 361 -28.80 -6.50 33.19
N SER A 362 -29.55 -7.45 32.64
CA SER A 362 -30.96 -7.28 32.27
C SER A 362 -31.88 -8.15 33.13
N ASN A 363 -33.14 -7.74 33.28
CA ASN A 363 -34.14 -8.50 34.06
C ASN A 363 -35.38 -8.82 33.21
N PRO A 364 -35.41 -10.00 32.56
CA PRO A 364 -36.58 -10.45 31.80
C PRO A 364 -37.72 -10.96 32.70
N GLY A 365 -37.53 -10.96 34.02
CA GLY A 365 -38.48 -11.47 35.01
C GLY A 365 -39.66 -10.55 35.30
N THR A 366 -40.52 -11.01 36.20
CA THR A 366 -41.76 -10.31 36.61
C THR A 366 -41.66 -9.61 37.97
N ALA A 367 -40.51 -9.72 38.64
CA ALA A 367 -40.17 -9.06 39.89
C ALA A 367 -38.85 -8.28 39.74
N PRO A 368 -38.61 -7.21 40.52
CA PRO A 368 -37.31 -6.53 40.53
C PRO A 368 -36.17 -7.50 40.83
N LEU A 369 -35.04 -7.29 40.16
CA LEU A 369 -33.78 -7.98 40.44
C LEU A 369 -32.90 -7.03 41.23
N ASP A 370 -32.70 -7.32 42.51
CA ASP A 370 -31.94 -6.46 43.41
C ASP A 370 -30.52 -7.00 43.57
N ILE A 371 -29.56 -6.36 42.89
CA ILE A 371 -28.14 -6.66 43.06
C ILE A 371 -27.66 -6.01 44.34
N SER A 372 -27.38 -6.83 45.37
CA SER A 372 -26.90 -6.34 46.66
C SER A 372 -25.42 -5.99 46.65
N GLN A 373 -24.63 -6.67 45.81
CA GLN A 373 -23.19 -6.44 45.76
C GLN A 373 -22.56 -6.88 44.43
N VAL A 374 -21.58 -6.10 43.95
CA VAL A 374 -20.63 -6.46 42.89
C VAL A 374 -19.22 -6.38 43.47
N THR A 375 -18.46 -7.46 43.39
CA THR A 375 -17.07 -7.50 43.87
C THR A 375 -16.09 -7.94 42.78
N LEU A 376 -14.90 -7.36 42.81
CA LEU A 376 -13.76 -7.77 42.00
C LEU A 376 -12.78 -8.56 42.88
N ASP A 377 -12.25 -9.65 42.35
CA ASP A 377 -11.27 -10.48 43.06
C ASP A 377 -9.85 -9.88 43.01
N ASN A 378 -9.57 -9.00 42.04
CA ASN A 378 -8.32 -8.26 41.94
C ASN A 378 -8.56 -6.74 41.97
N LEU A 379 -8.55 -6.17 43.18
CA LEU A 379 -8.70 -4.73 43.41
C LEU A 379 -7.39 -3.94 43.31
N VAL A 380 -6.26 -4.62 43.06
CA VAL A 380 -4.96 -3.96 42.90
C VAL A 380 -4.85 -3.39 41.49
N ASP A 381 -5.25 -4.20 40.52
CA ASP A 381 -5.12 -3.89 39.10
C ASP A 381 -6.45 -3.44 38.47
N PHE A 382 -7.58 -3.56 39.19
CA PHE A 382 -8.89 -3.21 38.64
C PHE A 382 -9.74 -2.38 39.61
N SER A 383 -10.49 -1.43 39.05
CA SER A 383 -11.48 -0.64 39.77
C SER A 383 -12.88 -0.82 39.17
N LEU A 384 -13.89 -0.74 40.03
CA LEU A 384 -15.30 -0.71 39.62
C LEU A 384 -15.72 0.76 39.50
N LEU A 385 -16.15 1.18 38.31
CA LEU A 385 -16.60 2.53 38.01
C LEU A 385 -18.11 2.71 38.22
N SER A 386 -18.89 1.64 38.01
CA SER A 386 -20.33 1.63 38.24
C SER A 386 -20.71 1.45 39.71
N ALA A 387 -22.00 1.59 40.02
CA ALA A 387 -22.51 1.28 41.35
C ALA A 387 -22.29 -0.19 41.71
N ALA A 388 -21.78 -0.45 42.91
CA ALA A 388 -21.59 -1.81 43.43
C ALA A 388 -22.90 -2.49 43.87
N SER A 389 -24.04 -1.79 43.80
CA SER A 389 -25.37 -2.34 44.06
C SER A 389 -26.39 -1.53 43.27
N PHE A 390 -27.40 -2.21 42.72
CA PHE A 390 -28.44 -1.58 41.91
C PHE A 390 -29.65 -2.51 41.78
N SER A 391 -30.79 -1.96 41.35
CA SER A 391 -32.00 -2.74 41.08
C SER A 391 -32.34 -2.63 39.60
N VAL A 392 -32.63 -3.76 38.97
CA VAL A 392 -33.14 -3.82 37.59
C VAL A 392 -34.65 -4.10 37.65
N PRO A 393 -35.51 -3.15 37.24
CA PRO A 393 -36.96 -3.34 37.26
C PRO A 393 -37.39 -4.59 36.46
N ALA A 394 -38.55 -5.14 36.79
CA ALA A 394 -39.14 -6.24 36.00
C ALA A 394 -39.34 -5.82 34.53
N GLY A 395 -38.84 -6.62 33.59
CA GLY A 395 -38.82 -6.29 32.17
C GLY A 395 -37.86 -5.13 31.81
N GLY A 396 -36.94 -4.79 32.71
CA GLY A 396 -35.97 -3.71 32.54
C GLY A 396 -34.84 -4.09 31.56
N GLY A 397 -34.42 -3.08 30.79
CA GLY A 397 -33.25 -3.18 29.91
C GLY A 397 -31.92 -3.23 30.67
N PRO A 398 -30.80 -3.34 29.94
CA PRO A 398 -29.48 -3.57 30.54
C PRO A 398 -29.04 -2.42 31.44
N VAL A 399 -28.50 -2.76 32.61
CA VAL A 399 -27.75 -1.87 33.50
C VAL A 399 -26.28 -2.27 33.44
N ALA A 400 -25.42 -1.30 33.14
CA ALA A 400 -23.99 -1.53 32.97
C ALA A 400 -23.24 -1.61 34.31
N ILE A 401 -22.43 -2.66 34.45
CA ILE A 401 -21.34 -2.77 35.43
C ILE A 401 -20.06 -2.40 34.69
N GLU A 402 -19.44 -1.28 35.05
CA GLU A 402 -18.24 -0.75 34.38
C GLU A 402 -17.01 -1.04 35.24
N ILE A 403 -16.00 -1.67 34.66
CA ILE A 403 -14.76 -2.08 35.31
C ILE A 403 -13.59 -1.52 34.51
N GLN A 404 -12.60 -0.94 35.19
CA GLN A 404 -11.39 -0.41 34.57
C GLN A 404 -10.17 -1.21 35.03
N CYS A 405 -9.24 -1.49 34.11
CA CYS A 405 -7.90 -1.96 34.44
C CYS A 405 -6.97 -0.76 34.68
N ASP A 406 -6.41 -0.70 35.89
CA ASP A 406 -5.55 0.38 36.41
C ASP A 406 -4.11 -0.10 36.71
N ALA A 407 -3.72 -1.28 36.22
CA ALA A 407 -2.39 -1.86 36.47
C ALA A 407 -1.24 -0.93 35.99
N ASP A 408 -0.34 -0.56 36.91
CA ASP A 408 0.81 0.35 36.65
C ASP A 408 2.18 -0.39 36.64
N THR A 409 2.17 -1.73 36.73
CA THR A 409 3.40 -2.53 36.88
C THR A 409 3.74 -3.37 35.66
N GLY A 410 4.35 -2.76 34.64
CA GLY A 410 5.05 -3.45 33.54
C GLY A 410 4.19 -4.42 32.69
N PRO A 411 4.79 -5.10 31.70
CA PRO A 411 4.07 -5.99 30.81
C PRO A 411 3.58 -7.25 31.55
N GLY A 412 2.29 -7.59 31.41
CA GLY A 412 1.70 -8.76 32.08
C GLY A 412 0.27 -9.06 31.63
N LEU A 413 -0.17 -10.31 31.88
CA LEU A 413 -1.57 -10.71 31.77
C LEU A 413 -2.25 -10.47 33.13
N PHE A 414 -3.23 -9.56 33.15
CA PHE A 414 -4.01 -9.24 34.35
C PHE A 414 -5.42 -9.80 34.21
N SER A 415 -5.97 -10.33 35.29
CA SER A 415 -7.35 -10.82 35.34
C SER A 415 -7.99 -10.51 36.68
N THR A 416 -9.32 -10.38 36.67
CA THR A 416 -10.15 -10.27 37.88
C THR A 416 -11.40 -11.11 37.71
N GLY A 417 -11.77 -11.87 38.73
CA GLY A 417 -13.13 -12.41 38.84
C GLY A 417 -14.12 -11.29 39.19
N VAL A 418 -15.37 -11.42 38.72
CA VAL A 418 -16.46 -10.51 39.07
C VAL A 418 -17.57 -11.35 39.69
N THR A 419 -17.87 -11.11 40.95
CA THR A 419 -18.99 -11.76 41.64
C THR A 419 -20.16 -10.79 41.76
N VAL A 420 -21.34 -11.22 41.34
CA VAL A 420 -22.59 -10.46 41.45
C VAL A 420 -23.53 -11.21 42.38
N GLU A 421 -23.92 -10.57 43.49
CA GLU A 421 -24.88 -11.10 44.47
C GLU A 421 -26.26 -10.47 44.22
N HIS A 422 -27.29 -11.30 44.05
CA HIS A 422 -28.67 -10.89 43.74
C HIS A 422 -29.71 -11.54 44.64
#